data_AF-A0A8J6T3A3-F1
#
_entry.id   AF-A0A8J6T3A3-F1
#
_cell.length_a   1.000
_cell.length_b   1.000
_cell.length_c   1.000
_cell.angle_alpha   90.00
_cell.angle_beta   90.00
_cell.angle_gamma   90.00
#
_symmetry.space_group_name_H-M   'P 1'
#
loop_
_entity.id
_entity.type
_entity.pdbx_description
1 polymer ?
#
loop_
_entity_poly.entity_id
_entity_poly.type
_entity_poly.pdbx_seq_one_letter_code
_entity_poly.pdbx_strand_id
1 'polypeptide(L)'
;MQIPIESISPETLKRVVEEFVTREGTDYGVSANDLQTKVEQVLRLLKKGDALLCFDTETESCHIVPKNHPMFRELSRQHKEPRYQVDGNGKDDLSLS
;
A
#
# COMPACT_ATOMS: atom_id res chain seq x y z
N MET A 1 -10.88 1.18 1.93
CA MET A 1 -10.41 1.64 0.61
C MET A 1 -8.88 1.58 0.57
N GLN A 2 -8.24 1.01 -0.47
CA GLN A 2 -6.78 1.09 -0.62
C GLN A 2 -6.37 2.50 -1.08
N ILE A 3 -5.34 3.07 -0.47
CA ILE A 3 -4.76 4.36 -0.87
C ILE A 3 -3.36 4.15 -1.46
N PRO A 4 -3.07 4.66 -2.67
CA PRO A 4 -1.74 4.60 -3.24
C PRO A 4 -0.78 5.50 -2.45
N ILE A 5 0.28 4.92 -1.89
CA ILE A 5 1.27 5.64 -1.07
C ILE A 5 2.03 6.71 -1.85
N GLU A 6 2.12 6.58 -3.18
CA GLU A 6 2.72 7.55 -4.09
C GLU A 6 1.92 8.86 -4.19
N SER A 7 0.63 8.81 -3.89
CA SER A 7 -0.23 9.99 -3.85
C SER A 7 -0.18 10.72 -2.50
N ILE A 8 0.56 10.20 -1.52
CA ILE A 8 0.68 10.75 -0.18
C ILE A 8 2.07 11.35 0.00
N SER A 9 2.13 12.57 0.54
CA SER A 9 3.40 13.21 0.88
C SER A 9 4.21 12.34 1.85
N PRO A 10 5.54 12.26 1.72
CA PRO A 10 6.38 11.40 2.54
C PRO A 10 6.27 11.71 4.04
N GLU A 11 6.06 12.97 4.40
CA GLU A 11 5.86 13.42 5.78
C GLU A 11 4.55 12.87 6.36
N THR A 12 3.45 13.01 5.62
CA THR A 12 2.13 12.48 5.99
C THR A 12 2.15 10.96 6.10
N LEU A 13 2.76 10.28 5.12
CA LEU A 13 2.90 8.83 5.15
C LEU A 13 3.68 8.38 6.40
N LYS A 14 4.76 9.08 6.74
CA LYS A 14 5.53 8.80 7.95
C LYS A 14 4.68 8.99 9.21
N ARG A 15 3.92 10.09 9.32
CA ARG A 15 3.01 10.36 10.46
C ARG A 15 1.97 9.25 10.62
N VAL A 16 1.36 8.80 9.53
CA VAL A 16 0.38 7.70 9.52
C VAL A 16 1.02 6.40 10.01
N VAL A 17 2.22 6.08 9.54
CA VAL A 17 2.95 4.88 9.98
C VAL A 17 3.38 5.00 11.45
N GLU A 18 3.84 6.17 11.89
CA GLU A 18 4.17 6.45 13.29
C GLU A 18 2.95 6.24 14.20
N GLU A 19 1.78 6.76 13.80
CA GLU A 19 0.52 6.57 14.52
C GLU A 19 0.11 5.08 14.55
N PHE A 20 0.25 4.37 13.42
CA PHE A 20 -0.05 2.94 13.34
C PHE A 20 0.82 2.12 14.30
N VAL A 21 2.15 2.33 14.26
CA VAL A 21 3.10 1.61 15.14
C VAL A 21 2.91 1.96 16.61
N THR A 22 2.48 3.18 16.93
CA THR A 22 2.21 3.60 18.32
C THR A 22 0.86 3.10 18.84
N ARG A 23 -0.19 3.06 18.01
CA ARG A 23 -1.51 2.51 18.35
C ARG A 23 -1.50 1.00 18.49
N GLU A 24 -0.84 0.30 17.57
CA GLU A 24 -0.67 -1.16 17.60
C GLU A 24 0.46 -1.60 18.54
N GLY A 25 0.70 -0.87 19.64
CA GLY A 25 1.71 -1.19 20.63
C GLY A 25 1.57 -2.61 21.18
N THR A 26 2.09 -3.60 20.47
CA THR A 26 2.37 -4.91 21.01
C THR A 26 3.56 -4.71 21.93
N ASP A 27 3.21 -4.65 23.21
CA ASP A 27 4.03 -4.74 24.41
C ASP A 27 5.12 -5.80 24.28
N TYR A 28 6.22 -5.43 23.63
CA TYR A 28 7.49 -6.15 23.69
C TYR A 28 8.59 -5.10 23.81
N GLY A 29 8.67 -4.46 24.99
CA GLY A 29 9.83 -3.68 25.46
C GLY A 29 10.32 -2.59 24.49
N VAL A 30 9.54 -1.52 24.30
CA VAL A 30 9.89 -0.48 23.33
C VAL A 30 10.77 0.60 23.98
N SER A 31 12.07 0.54 23.71
CA SER A 31 12.95 1.71 23.87
C SER A 31 12.75 2.64 22.66
N ALA A 32 12.98 3.95 22.80
CA ALA A 32 12.74 4.93 21.72
C ALA A 32 13.48 4.62 20.39
N ASN A 33 14.57 3.85 20.47
CA ASN A 33 15.30 3.33 19.31
C ASN A 33 14.47 2.37 18.42
N ASP A 34 13.52 1.63 18.99
CA ASP A 34 12.74 0.62 18.28
C ASP A 34 11.62 1.24 17.43
N LEU A 35 11.04 2.36 17.89
CA LEU A 35 9.93 3.01 17.19
C LEU A 35 10.34 3.48 15.81
N GLN A 36 11.46 4.20 15.70
CA GLN A 36 11.94 4.73 14.43
C GLN A 36 12.32 3.61 13.48
N THR A 37 12.98 2.55 13.98
CA THR A 37 13.29 1.35 13.19
C THR A 37 12.02 0.65 12.68
N LYS A 38 10.98 0.47 13.52
CA LYS A 38 9.70 -0.13 13.11
C LYS A 38 9.01 0.71 12.04
N VAL A 39 9.00 2.03 12.18
CA VAL A 39 8.46 2.95 11.17
C VAL A 39 9.18 2.77 9.83
N GLU A 40 10.50 2.72 9.85
CA GLU A 40 11.29 2.48 8.63
C GLU A 40 11.02 1.11 8.00
N GLN A 41 10.85 0.07 8.82
CA GLN A 41 10.49 -1.27 8.34
C GLN A 41 9.13 -1.28 7.64
N VAL A 42 8.11 -0.67 8.26
CA VAL A 42 6.76 -0.59 7.68
C VAL A 42 6.77 0.24 6.39
N LEU A 43 7.46 1.38 6.37
CA LEU A 43 7.65 2.18 5.16
C LEU A 43 8.31 1.36 4.03
N ARG A 44 9.28 0.51 4.36
CA ARG A 44 9.93 -0.37 3.38
C ARG A 44 8.97 -1.42 2.81
N LEU A 45 8.09 -2.00 3.64
CA LEU A 45 7.07 -2.96 3.20
C LEU A 45 6.07 -2.30 2.24
N LEU A 46 5.60 -1.10 2.59
CA LEU A 46 4.72 -0.30 1.75
C LEU A 46 5.37 0.00 0.39
N LYS A 47 6.62 0.48 0.39
CA LYS A 47 7.38 0.77 -0.85
C LYS A 47 7.62 -0.47 -1.72
N LYS A 48 7.75 -1.65 -1.11
CA LYS A 48 7.91 -2.92 -1.85
C LYS A 48 6.59 -3.49 -2.38
N GLY A 49 5.43 -2.99 -1.92
CA GLY A 49 4.13 -3.60 -2.17
C GLY A 49 3.88 -4.87 -1.36
N ASP A 50 4.65 -5.10 -0.28
CA ASP A 50 4.42 -6.17 0.68
C ASP A 50 3.45 -5.76 1.81
N ALA A 51 3.02 -4.50 1.81
CA ALA A 51 1.92 -4.00 2.63
C ALA A 51 1.10 -2.98 1.83
N LEU A 52 -0.17 -2.83 2.16
CA LEU A 52 -1.08 -1.85 1.59
C LEU A 52 -1.51 -0.86 2.66
N LEU A 53 -1.50 0.41 2.32
CA LEU A 53 -2.17 1.43 3.13
C LEU A 53 -3.65 1.47 2.75
N CYS A 54 -4.51 1.38 3.74
CA CYS A 54 -5.95 1.42 3.58
C CYS A 54 -6.54 2.52 4.46
N PHE A 55 -7.48 3.26 3.91
CA PHE A 55 -8.30 4.20 4.66
C PHE A 55 -9.68 3.60 4.86
N ASP A 56 -10.13 3.62 6.11
CA ASP A 56 -11.48 3.28 6.50
C ASP A 56 -12.29 4.57 6.66
N THR A 57 -13.30 4.74 5.82
CA THR A 57 -14.11 5.98 5.80
C THR A 57 -15.13 6.05 6.93
N GLU A 58 -15.46 4.91 7.55
CA GLU A 58 -16.44 4.86 8.63
C GLU A 58 -15.81 5.28 9.96
N THR A 59 -14.59 4.83 10.20
CA THR A 59 -13.80 5.12 11.40
C THR A 59 -12.78 6.25 11.20
N GLU A 60 -12.76 6.83 10.00
CA GLU A 60 -11.81 7.86 9.56
C GLU A 60 -10.35 7.53 9.90
N SER A 61 -9.99 6.25 9.77
CA SER A 61 -8.72 5.70 10.26
C SER A 61 -7.89 5.06 9.16
N CYS A 62 -6.57 5.18 9.28
CA CYS A 62 -5.61 4.51 8.42
C CYS A 62 -5.20 3.15 9.00
N HIS A 63 -5.17 2.13 8.14
CA HIS A 63 -4.75 0.78 8.46
C HIS A 63 -3.66 0.32 7.50
N ILE A 64 -2.69 -0.44 8.01
CA ILE A 64 -1.63 -1.03 7.19
C ILE A 64 -1.83 -2.54 7.17
N VAL A 65 -2.08 -3.07 5.99
CA VAL A 65 -2.40 -4.48 5.79
C VAL A 65 -1.21 -5.18 5.14
N PRO A 66 -0.46 -6.04 5.85
CA PRO A 66 0.66 -6.77 5.28
C PRO A 66 0.19 -7.91 4.37
N LYS A 67 1.06 -8.38 3.48
CA LYS A 67 0.78 -9.47 2.52
C LYS A 67 0.31 -10.78 3.15
N ASN A 68 0.71 -11.04 4.38
CA ASN A 68 0.30 -12.22 5.14
C ASN A 68 -1.10 -12.11 5.77
N HIS A 69 -1.71 -10.92 5.74
CA HIS A 69 -3.04 -10.72 6.30
C HIS A 69 -4.12 -11.20 5.30
N PRO A 70 -5.18 -11.90 5.75
CA PRO A 70 -6.20 -12.47 4.85
C PRO A 70 -6.90 -11.43 3.97
N MET A 71 -7.08 -10.20 4.48
CA MET A 71 -7.71 -9.10 3.71
C MET A 71 -6.81 -8.50 2.62
N PHE A 72 -5.50 -8.79 2.62
CA PHE A 72 -4.57 -8.22 1.63
C PHE A 72 -4.98 -8.54 0.19
N ARG A 73 -5.43 -9.77 -0.06
CA ARG A 73 -5.85 -10.21 -1.41
C ARG A 73 -7.10 -9.49 -1.90
N GLU A 74 -8.01 -9.15 -1.00
CA GLU A 74 -9.23 -8.41 -1.32
C GLU A 74 -8.88 -6.95 -1.67
N LEU A 75 -8.09 -6.32 -0.81
CA LEU A 75 -7.71 -4.91 -0.96
C LEU A 75 -6.84 -4.68 -2.21
N SER A 76 -5.87 -5.56 -2.47
CA SER A 76 -5.04 -5.49 -3.68
C SER A 76 -5.82 -5.70 -4.99
N ARG A 77 -7.00 -6.32 -4.93
CA ARG A 77 -7.85 -6.56 -6.11
C ARG A 77 -8.55 -5.30 -6.56
N GLN A 78 -8.94 -4.43 -5.62
CA GLN A 78 -9.68 -3.21 -5.89
C GLN A 78 -8.87 -2.17 -6.69
N HIS A 79 -7.53 -2.27 -6.68
CA HIS A 79 -6.64 -1.36 -7.42
C HIS A 79 -5.88 -2.01 -8.58
N LYS A 80 -6.16 -3.29 -8.90
CA LYS A 80 -5.70 -3.85 -10.18
C LYS A 80 -6.63 -3.39 -11.28
N GLU A 81 -6.37 -2.20 -11.82
CA GLU A 81 -6.80 -1.91 -13.18
C GLU A 81 -6.32 -3.04 -14.10
N PRO A 82 -7.14 -3.50 -15.05
CA PRO A 82 -6.65 -4.41 -16.08
C PRO A 82 -5.54 -3.69 -16.83
N ARG A 83 -4.30 -4.19 -16.71
CA ARG A 83 -3.25 -3.84 -17.68
C ARG A 83 -3.83 -4.18 -19.04
N TYR A 84 -4.13 -3.16 -19.84
CA TYR A 84 -4.49 -3.36 -21.24
C TYR A 84 -3.36 -4.20 -21.85
N GLN A 85 -3.67 -5.45 -22.19
CA GLN A 85 -2.82 -6.25 -23.05
C GLN A 85 -2.91 -5.56 -24.41
N VAL A 86 -1.86 -4.84 -24.80
CA VAL A 86 -1.67 -4.52 -26.21
C VAL A 86 -1.32 -5.84 -26.89
N ASP A 87 -2.33 -6.55 -27.37
CA ASP A 87 -2.16 -7.60 -28.36
C ASP A 87 -1.54 -6.93 -29.59
N GLY A 88 -0.21 -6.94 -29.65
CA GLY A 88 0.55 -6.56 -30.83
C GLY A 88 0.33 -7.59 -31.93
N ASN A 89 -0.85 -7.57 -32.55
CA ASN A 89 -1.07 -8.14 -33.87
C ASN A 89 -1.32 -6.98 -34.83
N GLY A 90 -0.24 -6.29 -35.18
CA GLY A 90 -0.20 -5.41 -36.33
C GLY A 90 -0.25 -6.25 -37.60
N LYS A 91 -1.47 -6.62 -38.01
CA LYS A 91 -1.79 -7.06 -39.37
C LYS A 91 -3.18 -6.58 -39.74
N ASP A 92 -3.30 -5.28 -39.94
CA ASP A 92 -4.24 -4.74 -40.93
C ASP A 92 -3.42 -4.20 -42.10
N ASP A 93 -3.27 -5.07 -43.09
CA ASP A 93 -3.18 -4.64 -44.48
C ASP A 93 -4.47 -3.88 -44.78
N LEU A 94 -4.39 -2.55 -44.84
CA LEU A 94 -5.39 -1.76 -45.53
C LEU A 94 -4.76 -1.26 -46.83
N SER A 95 -4.78 -2.12 -47.83
CA SER A 95 -4.66 -1.77 -49.24
C SER A 95 -5.65 -0.62 -49.55
N LEU A 96 -5.11 0.57 -49.80
CA LEU A 96 -5.87 1.71 -50.28
C LEU A 96 -6.03 1.57 -51.81
N SER A 97 -7.27 1.38 -52.27
CA SER A 97 -7.70 1.62 -53.66
C SER A 97 -8.85 2.60 -53.65
#